data_AF-A0A098R1E9-F1
#
_entry.id   AF-A0A098R1E9-F1
#
_cell.length_a   1.000
_cell.length_b   1.000
_cell.length_c   1.000
_cell.angle_alpha   90.00
_cell.angle_beta   90.00
_cell.angle_gamma   90.00
#
_symmetry.space_group_name_H-M   'P 1'
#
loop_
_entity.id
_entity.type
_entity.pdbx_description
1 polymer ?
#
loop_
_entity_poly.entity_id
_entity_poly.type
_entity_poly.pdbx_seq_one_letter_code
_entity_poly.pdbx_strand_id
1 'polypeptide(L)'
;MHQRSFKVVLLLLMFLITLGAGLYAGGSSEADQGYDPLNPPPPEIPEIPEHIPRIIRTIDDQLLIIESYGGFLQSARDLLKDSKQFGLERNAAGIQAFRTVRQQWFVFFTHLTYRPKDDSLTSQDIASFFDGISSLDSDLIQVVEDLNDYIDSQRVLTSEKYQL
;
A
#
# COMPACT_ATOMS: atom_id res chain seq x y z
N MET A 1 21.27 28.64 5.32
CA MET A 1 21.51 28.17 3.92
C MET A 1 21.37 26.63 3.84
N HIS A 2 20.23 26.01 4.15
CA HIS A 2 20.06 24.54 4.05
C HIS A 2 18.69 24.15 3.45
N GLN A 3 18.30 24.80 2.35
CA GLN A 3 17.03 24.53 1.66
C GLN A 3 17.23 23.93 0.25
N ARG A 4 18.49 23.68 -0.15
CA ARG A 4 18.84 23.18 -1.49
C ARG A 4 18.95 21.66 -1.56
N SER A 5 19.18 20.96 -0.44
CA SER A 5 19.42 19.51 -0.43
C SER A 5 18.13 18.67 -0.49
N PHE A 6 16.99 19.19 -0.02
CA PHE A 6 15.71 18.46 -0.03
C PHE A 6 15.13 18.30 -1.45
N LYS A 7 15.33 19.30 -2.32
CA LYS A 7 14.82 19.26 -3.71
C LYS A 7 15.54 18.21 -4.57
N VAL A 8 16.80 17.92 -4.28
CA VAL A 8 17.59 16.94 -5.04
C VAL A 8 17.13 15.52 -4.71
N VAL A 9 16.81 15.23 -3.44
CA VAL A 9 16.26 13.93 -3.02
C VAL A 9 14.85 13.72 -3.58
N LEU A 10 14.01 14.77 -3.58
CA LEU A 10 12.65 14.71 -4.14
C LEU A 10 12.66 14.45 -5.66
N LEU A 11 13.62 15.02 -6.39
CA LEU A 11 13.76 14.80 -7.84
C LEU A 11 14.31 13.42 -8.18
N LEU A 12 15.17 12.84 -7.33
CA LEU A 12 15.71 11.50 -7.54
C LEU A 12 14.64 10.41 -7.35
N LEU A 13 13.70 10.63 -6.41
CA LEU A 13 12.54 9.75 -6.21
C LEU A 13 11.55 9.79 -7.38
N MET A 14 11.41 10.94 -8.08
CA MET A 14 10.55 11.01 -9.27
C MET A 14 11.14 10.30 -10.49
N PHE A 15 12.45 10.14 -10.59
CA PHE A 15 13.08 9.48 -11.74
C PHE A 15 12.85 7.95 -11.75
N LEU A 16 12.62 7.35 -10.57
CA LEU A 16 12.26 5.93 -10.45
C LEU A 16 10.79 5.63 -10.80
N ILE A 17 9.95 6.65 -10.97
CA ILE A 17 8.51 6.51 -11.26
C ILE A 17 8.24 6.37 -12.78
N THR A 18 9.19 6.77 -13.63
CA THR A 18 8.97 6.89 -15.08
C THR A 18 9.31 5.66 -15.94
N LEU A 19 9.96 4.63 -15.40
CA LEU A 19 10.28 3.40 -16.15
C LEU A 19 9.28 2.29 -15.84
N GLY A 20 8.10 2.40 -16.46
CA GLY A 20 7.06 1.38 -16.36
C GLY A 20 5.73 1.71 -17.04
N ALA A 21 5.58 2.90 -17.63
CA ALA A 21 4.45 3.23 -18.48
C ALA A 21 4.61 2.61 -19.88
N GLY A 22 4.53 1.28 -19.94
CA GLY A 22 4.49 0.51 -21.18
C GLY A 22 3.15 -0.19 -21.33
N LEU A 23 2.18 0.52 -21.92
CA LEU A 23 1.04 0.06 -22.72
C LEU A 23 0.44 -1.31 -22.37
N TYR A 24 -0.79 -1.36 -21.84
CA TYR A 24 -1.84 -2.25 -22.37
C TYR A 24 -3.22 -1.66 -22.08
N ALA A 25 -3.92 -1.29 -23.15
CA ALA A 25 -5.34 -1.01 -23.17
C ALA A 25 -6.09 -2.26 -23.66
N GLY A 26 -7.16 -2.62 -22.96
CA GLY A 26 -8.08 -3.71 -23.26
C GLY A 26 -8.61 -4.26 -21.94
N GLY A 27 -9.89 -4.25 -21.60
CA GLY A 27 -11.10 -4.15 -22.38
C GLY A 27 -12.07 -5.21 -21.85
N SER A 28 -13.21 -4.77 -21.30
CA SER A 28 -14.49 -5.48 -21.02
C SER A 28 -14.46 -6.72 -20.10
N SER A 29 -15.12 -6.68 -18.95
CA SER A 29 -16.57 -6.91 -18.69
C SER A 29 -16.93 -8.39 -18.47
N GLU A 30 -17.34 -8.64 -17.22
CA GLU A 30 -18.32 -9.64 -16.73
C GLU A 30 -18.02 -11.15 -16.77
N ALA A 31 -18.54 -11.77 -15.70
CA ALA A 31 -19.11 -13.12 -15.59
C ALA A 31 -18.20 -14.26 -15.09
N ASP A 32 -18.45 -14.64 -13.83
CA ASP A 32 -18.67 -16.02 -13.39
C ASP A 32 -17.59 -17.03 -13.78
N GLN A 33 -16.44 -16.97 -13.10
CA GLN A 33 -15.46 -18.05 -13.14
C GLN A 33 -15.53 -18.83 -11.83
N GLY A 34 -15.92 -20.11 -11.95
CA GLY A 34 -15.90 -21.07 -10.87
C GLY A 34 -14.54 -21.04 -10.17
N TYR A 35 -14.58 -20.95 -8.83
CA TYR A 35 -13.41 -21.00 -7.97
C TYR A 35 -12.55 -22.22 -8.32
N ASP A 36 -11.37 -21.99 -8.92
CA ASP A 36 -10.34 -23.01 -9.08
C ASP A 36 -9.48 -23.03 -7.80
N PRO A 37 -9.55 -24.07 -6.96
CA PRO A 37 -8.76 -24.14 -5.73
C PRO A 37 -7.25 -24.16 -5.98
N LEU A 38 -6.82 -24.52 -7.20
CA LEU A 38 -5.41 -24.57 -7.60
C LEU A 38 -4.92 -23.23 -8.18
N ASN A 39 -5.84 -22.31 -8.50
CA ASN A 39 -5.54 -20.98 -8.99
C ASN A 39 -6.60 -19.98 -8.49
N PRO A 40 -6.58 -19.63 -7.19
CA PRO A 40 -7.51 -18.65 -6.64
C PRO A 40 -7.39 -17.30 -7.38
N PRO A 41 -8.35 -16.37 -7.26
CA PRO A 41 -8.13 -15.00 -7.74
C PRO A 41 -7.03 -14.31 -6.93
N PRO A 42 -6.31 -13.32 -7.52
CA PRO A 42 -5.38 -12.48 -6.76
C PRO A 42 -6.08 -11.78 -5.58
N PRO A 43 -5.37 -11.52 -4.48
CA PRO A 43 -5.94 -10.80 -3.35
C PRO A 43 -6.32 -9.38 -3.75
N GLU A 44 -7.50 -8.95 -3.30
CA GLU A 44 -7.98 -7.59 -3.51
C GLU A 44 -7.24 -6.61 -2.59
N ILE A 45 -6.83 -5.48 -3.17
CA ILE A 45 -6.27 -4.37 -2.41
C ILE A 45 -7.40 -3.41 -2.08
N PRO A 46 -7.77 -3.24 -0.80
CA PRO A 46 -8.86 -2.37 -0.41
C PRO A 46 -8.48 -0.92 -0.67
N GLU A 47 -9.35 -0.18 -1.34
CA GLU A 47 -9.27 1.28 -1.39
C GLU A 47 -9.48 1.87 0.01
N ILE A 48 -9.14 3.15 0.20
CA ILE A 48 -9.47 3.84 1.44
C ILE A 48 -11.00 4.03 1.50
N PRO A 49 -11.69 3.45 2.50
CA PRO A 49 -13.13 3.62 2.62
C PRO A 49 -13.53 5.10 2.70
N GLU A 50 -14.55 5.49 1.91
CA GLU A 50 -15.00 6.89 1.81
C GLU A 50 -15.45 7.49 3.14
N HIS A 51 -15.90 6.64 4.07
CA HIS A 51 -16.40 7.03 5.37
C HIS A 51 -15.31 7.27 6.42
N ILE A 52 -14.02 7.03 6.09
CA ILE A 52 -12.95 7.28 7.04
C ILE A 52 -12.80 8.78 7.31
N PRO A 53 -12.81 9.20 8.59
CA PRO A 53 -12.74 10.61 8.93
C PRO A 53 -11.35 11.19 8.66
N ARG A 54 -11.31 12.36 8.00
CA ARG A 54 -10.08 13.18 7.88
C ARG A 54 -9.83 14.09 9.10
N ILE A 55 -10.84 14.22 9.96
CA ILE A 55 -10.79 14.99 11.19
C ILE A 55 -11.13 14.04 12.32
N ILE A 56 -10.15 13.71 13.16
CA ILE A 56 -10.32 12.85 14.32
C ILE A 56 -10.95 13.67 15.45
N ARG A 57 -12.14 13.25 15.88
CA ARG A 57 -12.92 13.88 16.95
C ARG A 57 -13.17 12.96 18.13
N THR A 58 -13.11 11.65 17.91
CA THR A 58 -13.48 10.60 18.86
C THR A 58 -12.51 9.42 18.81
N ILE A 59 -12.60 8.52 19.80
CA ILE A 59 -11.86 7.25 19.79
C ILE A 59 -12.34 6.35 18.64
N ASP A 60 -13.64 6.37 18.32
CA ASP A 60 -14.18 5.58 17.21
C ASP A 60 -13.55 6.00 15.86
N ASP A 61 -13.31 7.30 15.65
CA ASP A 61 -12.60 7.79 14.46
C ASP A 61 -11.17 7.21 14.37
N GLN A 62 -10.48 7.11 15.50
CA GLN A 62 -9.14 6.54 15.59
C GLN A 62 -9.14 5.04 15.27
N LEU A 63 -10.08 4.30 15.86
CA LEU A 63 -10.25 2.87 15.63
C LEU A 63 -10.55 2.57 14.15
N LEU A 64 -11.48 3.32 13.53
CA LEU A 64 -11.80 3.16 12.11
C LEU A 64 -10.57 3.32 11.20
N ILE A 65 -9.72 4.32 11.48
CA ILE A 65 -8.50 4.54 10.72
C ILE A 65 -7.50 3.38 10.94
N ILE A 66 -7.28 2.96 12.19
CA ILE A 66 -6.35 1.87 12.52
C ILE A 66 -6.80 0.56 11.88
N GLU A 67 -8.07 0.19 12.02
CA GLU A 67 -8.64 -1.05 11.47
C GLU A 67 -8.53 -1.06 9.95
N SER A 68 -8.86 0.07 9.30
CA SER A 68 -8.80 0.17 7.84
C SER A 68 -7.36 0.13 7.31
N TYR A 69 -6.42 0.79 7.99
CA TYR A 69 -5.01 0.72 7.62
C TYR A 69 -4.42 -0.67 7.88
N GLY A 70 -4.84 -1.32 8.97
CA GLY A 70 -4.51 -2.72 9.25
C GLY A 70 -5.04 -3.69 8.21
N GLY A 71 -6.27 -3.48 7.71
CA GLY A 71 -6.83 -4.24 6.59
C GLY A 71 -6.01 -4.08 5.30
N PHE A 72 -5.59 -2.85 4.99
CA PHE A 72 -4.69 -2.57 3.87
C PHE A 72 -3.34 -3.29 4.02
N LEU A 73 -2.73 -3.26 5.21
CA LEU A 73 -1.50 -4.01 5.51
C LEU A 73 -1.70 -5.53 5.31
N GLN A 74 -2.83 -6.08 5.76
CA GLN A 74 -3.11 -7.49 5.61
C GLN A 74 -3.21 -7.89 4.12
N SER A 75 -3.95 -7.12 3.30
CA SER A 75 -4.00 -7.35 1.85
C SER A 75 -2.61 -7.22 1.19
N ALA A 76 -1.74 -6.34 1.68
CA ALA A 76 -0.38 -6.23 1.20
C ALA A 76 0.46 -7.50 1.51
N ARG A 77 0.31 -8.05 2.71
CA ARG A 77 0.95 -9.33 3.11
C ARG A 77 0.43 -10.48 2.26
N ASP A 78 -0.88 -10.55 2.03
CA ASP A 78 -1.49 -11.58 1.21
C ASP A 78 -1.02 -11.46 -0.24
N LEU A 79 -0.93 -10.25 -0.79
CA LEU A 79 -0.36 -10.00 -2.12
C LEU A 79 1.09 -10.48 -2.25
N LEU A 80 1.93 -10.20 -1.24
CA LEU A 80 3.32 -10.68 -1.22
C LEU A 80 3.37 -12.22 -1.22
N LYS A 81 2.55 -12.85 -0.38
CA LYS A 81 2.46 -14.31 -0.31
C LYS A 81 1.99 -14.91 -1.64
N ASP A 82 0.92 -14.37 -2.22
CA ASP A 82 0.37 -14.83 -3.49
C ASP A 82 1.35 -14.61 -4.65
N SER A 83 2.10 -13.51 -4.62
CA SER A 83 3.16 -13.23 -5.59
C SER A 83 4.28 -14.27 -5.50
N LYS A 84 4.69 -14.66 -4.29
CA LYS A 84 5.70 -15.70 -4.08
C LYS A 84 5.20 -17.09 -4.50
N GLN A 85 3.90 -17.37 -4.34
CA GLN A 85 3.31 -18.68 -4.63
C GLN A 85 2.98 -18.88 -6.11
N PHE A 86 2.39 -17.87 -6.76
CA PHE A 86 1.86 -17.98 -8.11
C PHE A 86 2.58 -17.09 -9.14
N GLY A 87 3.57 -16.31 -8.71
CA GLY A 87 4.37 -15.44 -9.56
C GLY A 87 3.85 -14.01 -9.66
N LEU A 88 4.75 -13.12 -10.09
CA LEU A 88 4.50 -11.68 -10.20
C LEU A 88 3.53 -11.32 -11.32
N GLU A 89 3.57 -12.04 -12.44
CA GLU A 89 2.76 -11.74 -13.63
C GLU A 89 1.26 -11.81 -13.32
N ARG A 90 0.84 -12.86 -12.60
CA ARG A 90 -0.55 -13.03 -12.14
C ARG A 90 -0.99 -11.89 -11.21
N ASN A 91 -0.07 -11.36 -10.42
CA ASN A 91 -0.36 -10.37 -9.38
C ASN A 91 -0.04 -8.92 -9.81
N ALA A 92 0.33 -8.69 -11.07
CA ALA A 92 0.79 -7.38 -11.55
C ALA A 92 -0.25 -6.26 -11.32
N ALA A 93 -1.53 -6.54 -11.55
CA ALA A 93 -2.62 -5.60 -11.29
C ALA A 93 -2.74 -5.28 -9.78
N GLY A 94 -2.66 -6.31 -8.91
CA GLY A 94 -2.67 -6.14 -7.46
C GLY A 94 -1.48 -5.34 -6.95
N ILE A 95 -0.28 -5.56 -7.48
CA ILE A 95 0.93 -4.78 -7.16
C ILE A 95 0.75 -3.30 -7.55
N GLN A 96 0.16 -3.03 -8.71
CA GLN A 96 -0.11 -1.67 -9.12
C GLN A 96 -1.18 -1.00 -8.25
N ALA A 97 -2.27 -1.72 -7.92
CA ALA A 97 -3.30 -1.23 -7.01
C ALA A 97 -2.73 -0.92 -5.62
N PHE A 98 -1.91 -1.83 -5.08
CA PHE A 98 -1.19 -1.64 -3.82
C PHE A 98 -0.36 -0.35 -3.80
N ARG A 99 0.42 -0.09 -4.86
CA ARG A 99 1.22 1.14 -4.98
C ARG A 99 0.34 2.39 -5.00
N THR A 100 -0.75 2.36 -5.74
CA THR A 100 -1.73 3.47 -5.80
C THR A 100 -2.36 3.73 -4.43
N VAL A 101 -2.89 2.69 -3.78
CA VAL A 101 -3.56 2.83 -2.48
C VAL A 101 -2.56 3.25 -1.40
N ARG A 102 -1.33 2.75 -1.41
CA ARG A 102 -0.27 3.22 -0.51
C ARG A 102 -0.05 4.73 -0.65
N GLN A 103 -0.01 5.24 -1.87
CA GLN A 103 0.13 6.68 -2.12
C GLN A 103 -1.09 7.45 -1.60
N GLN A 104 -2.30 6.90 -1.75
CA GLN A 104 -3.50 7.50 -1.19
C GLN A 104 -3.44 7.55 0.35
N TRP A 105 -2.95 6.50 1.02
CA TRP A 105 -2.79 6.47 2.48
C TRP A 105 -1.78 7.50 2.94
N PHE A 106 -0.65 7.62 2.25
CA PHE A 106 0.31 8.69 2.50
C PHE A 106 -0.34 10.07 2.44
N VAL A 107 -1.09 10.37 1.37
CA VAL A 107 -1.81 11.64 1.22
C VAL A 107 -2.86 11.80 2.33
N PHE A 108 -3.59 10.74 2.68
CA PHE A 108 -4.57 10.75 3.76
C PHE A 108 -3.93 11.17 5.09
N PHE A 109 -2.82 10.54 5.49
CA PHE A 109 -2.14 10.88 6.74
C PHE A 109 -1.56 12.31 6.76
N THR A 110 -1.09 12.83 5.61
CA THR A 110 -0.62 14.23 5.55
C THR A 110 -1.73 15.26 5.76
N HIS A 111 -2.99 14.87 5.56
CA HIS A 111 -4.16 15.73 5.74
C HIS A 111 -4.99 15.37 6.97
N LEU A 112 -4.54 14.39 7.76
CA LEU A 112 -5.22 13.97 8.96
C LEU A 112 -5.07 15.03 10.04
N THR A 113 -6.20 15.45 10.62
CA THR A 113 -6.22 16.52 11.63
C THR A 113 -6.92 16.09 12.90
N TYR A 114 -6.43 16.58 14.03
CA TYR A 114 -7.03 16.37 15.34
C TYR A 114 -7.89 17.56 15.74
N ARG A 115 -9.18 17.32 15.95
CA ARG A 115 -10.12 18.30 16.53
C ARG A 115 -11.08 17.56 17.47
N PRO A 116 -10.62 17.22 18.68
CA PRO A 116 -11.46 16.57 19.70
C PRO A 116 -12.77 17.33 19.88
N LYS A 117 -13.87 16.59 20.03
CA LYS A 117 -15.15 17.16 20.41
C LYS A 117 -15.19 17.16 21.94
N ASP A 118 -14.97 18.32 22.55
CA ASP A 118 -14.85 18.47 24.00
C ASP A 118 -13.67 17.66 24.56
N ASP A 119 -13.77 17.11 25.78
CA ASP A 119 -12.74 16.29 26.43
C ASP A 119 -12.76 14.81 25.97
N SER A 120 -13.26 14.52 24.75
CA SER A 120 -13.44 13.15 24.23
C SER A 120 -12.15 12.40 23.95
N LEU A 121 -11.02 13.10 23.88
CA LEU A 121 -9.71 12.54 23.57
C LEU A 121 -8.68 13.09 24.54
N THR A 122 -8.07 12.19 25.31
CA THR A 122 -6.95 12.52 26.17
C THR A 122 -5.64 12.55 25.37
N SER A 123 -4.60 13.17 25.91
CA SER A 123 -3.26 13.10 25.33
C SER A 123 -2.74 11.67 25.22
N GLN A 124 -3.18 10.78 26.10
CA GLN A 124 -2.82 9.36 26.06
C GLN A 124 -3.48 8.65 24.88
N ASP A 125 -4.76 8.93 24.60
CA ASP A 125 -5.46 8.34 23.44
C ASP A 125 -4.81 8.75 22.12
N ILE A 126 -4.45 10.04 22.01
CA ILE A 126 -3.74 10.56 20.84
C ILE A 126 -2.38 9.87 20.68
N ALA A 127 -1.62 9.71 21.76
CA ALA A 127 -0.33 9.01 21.72
C ALA A 127 -0.48 7.55 21.31
N SER A 128 -1.43 6.82 21.90
CA SER A 128 -1.72 5.42 21.56
C SER A 128 -2.15 5.25 20.11
N PHE A 129 -2.91 6.20 19.54
CA PHE A 129 -3.21 6.18 18.12
C PHE A 129 -1.96 6.28 17.25
N PHE A 130 -1.08 7.25 17.52
CA PHE A 130 0.14 7.43 16.73
C PHE A 130 1.09 6.24 16.86
N ASP A 131 1.20 5.66 18.05
CA ASP A 131 1.97 4.43 18.27
C ASP A 131 1.39 3.26 17.45
N GLY A 132 0.06 3.13 17.42
CA GLY A 132 -0.64 2.13 16.60
C GLY A 132 -0.37 2.30 15.10
N ILE A 133 -0.51 3.52 14.57
CA ILE A 133 -0.22 3.81 13.16
C ILE A 133 1.27 3.59 12.85
N SER A 134 2.17 4.02 13.72
CA SER A 134 3.63 3.83 13.56
C SER A 134 4.00 2.34 13.50
N SER A 135 3.40 1.53 14.36
CA SER A 135 3.60 0.07 14.33
C SER A 135 3.12 -0.54 13.01
N LEU A 136 1.93 -0.18 12.54
CA LEU A 136 1.40 -0.66 11.26
C LEU A 136 2.24 -0.19 10.07
N ASP A 137 2.76 1.04 10.11
CA ASP A 137 3.60 1.58 9.06
C ASP A 137 4.97 0.88 8.99
N SER A 138 5.57 0.58 10.15
CA SER A 138 6.80 -0.22 10.21
C SER A 138 6.59 -1.61 9.59
N ASP A 139 5.48 -2.27 9.90
CA ASP A 139 5.13 -3.56 9.31
C ASP A 139 4.90 -3.45 7.80
N LEU A 140 4.26 -2.37 7.34
CA LEU A 140 4.02 -2.12 5.92
C LEU A 140 5.33 -1.89 5.16
N ILE A 141 6.27 -1.13 5.75
CA ILE A 141 7.59 -0.90 5.18
C ILE A 141 8.29 -2.24 4.95
N GLN A 142 8.28 -3.14 5.93
CA GLN A 142 8.87 -4.47 5.77
C GLN A 142 8.23 -5.26 4.62
N VAL A 143 6.90 -5.23 4.51
CA VAL A 143 6.18 -5.91 3.39
C VAL A 143 6.55 -5.31 2.04
N VAL A 144 6.70 -3.98 1.95
CA VAL A 144 7.12 -3.28 0.74
C VAL A 144 8.54 -3.67 0.35
N GLU A 145 9.47 -3.72 1.31
CA GLU A 145 10.84 -4.14 1.10
C GLU A 145 10.90 -5.58 0.58
N ASP A 146 10.25 -6.51 1.27
CA ASP A 146 10.18 -7.92 0.86
C ASP A 146 9.58 -8.11 -0.55
N LEU A 147 8.57 -7.29 -0.91
CA LEU A 147 7.97 -7.33 -2.24
C LEU A 147 8.92 -6.80 -3.31
N ASN A 148 9.64 -5.71 -3.04
CA ASN A 148 10.61 -5.16 -3.96
C ASN A 148 11.80 -6.12 -4.17
N ASP A 149 12.32 -6.69 -3.09
CA ASP A 149 13.40 -7.69 -3.14
C ASP A 149 12.97 -8.90 -3.98
N TYR A 150 11.74 -9.37 -3.78
CA TYR A 150 11.20 -10.46 -4.60
C TYR A 150 11.08 -10.06 -6.08
N ILE A 151 10.56 -8.87 -6.38
CA ILE A 151 10.48 -8.35 -7.76
C ILE A 151 11.85 -8.32 -8.43
N ASP A 152 12.86 -7.80 -7.73
CA ASP A 152 14.20 -7.67 -8.27
C ASP A 152 14.87 -9.04 -8.46
N SER A 153 14.65 -10.00 -7.55
CA SER A 153 15.12 -11.38 -7.71
C SER A 153 14.58 -12.06 -8.98
N GLN A 154 13.30 -11.85 -9.28
CA GLN A 154 12.67 -12.43 -10.47
C GLN A 154 13.18 -11.79 -11.77
N ARG A 155 13.50 -10.49 -11.74
CA ARG A 155 14.11 -9.79 -12.89
C ARG A 155 15.49 -10.32 -13.22
N VAL A 156 16.34 -10.56 -12.21
CA VAL A 156 17.68 -11.13 -12.41
C VAL A 156 17.60 -12.51 -13.05
N LEU A 157 16.79 -13.43 -12.49
CA LEU A 157 16.59 -14.78 -13.02
C LEU A 157 16.09 -14.79 -14.47
N THR A 158 15.18 -13.86 -14.79
CA THR A 158 14.67 -13.72 -16.16
C THR A 158 15.78 -13.25 -17.10
N SER A 159 16.61 -12.29 -16.70
CA SER A 159 17.71 -11.77 -17.53
C SER A 159 18.79 -12.82 -17.84
N GLU A 160 19.09 -13.71 -16.89
CA GLU A 160 20.05 -14.80 -17.07
C GLU A 160 19.52 -15.88 -18.04
N LYS A 161 18.21 -16.17 -18.00
CA LYS A 161 17.57 -17.16 -18.87
C LYS A 161 17.61 -16.81 -20.36
N TYR A 162 17.71 -15.52 -20.70
CA TYR A 162 17.78 -15.04 -22.09
C TYR A 162 19.21 -14.77 -22.60
N GLN A 163 20.26 -15.08 -21.80
CA GLN A 163 21.67 -14.96 -22.20
C GLN A 163 22.32 -16.30 -22.57
N LEU A 164 21.56 -17.40 -22.55
CA LEU A 164 21.96 -18.75 -23.01
C LEU A 164 21.23 -19.12 -24.31
#